data_AF-W0GWZ3-F1
#
_entry.id   AF-W0GWZ3-F1
#
_cell.length_a   1.000
_cell.length_b   1.000
_cell.length_c   1.000
_cell.angle_alpha   90.00
_cell.angle_beta   90.00
_cell.angle_gamma   90.00
#
_symmetry.space_group_name_H-M   'P 1'
#
loop_
_entity.id
_entity.type
_entity.pdbx_description
1 polymer ?
#
loop_
_entity_poly.entity_id
_entity_poly.type
_entity_poly.pdbx_seq_one_letter_code
_entity_poly.pdbx_strand_id
1 'polypeptide(L)'
;MNEATNPQEKLQGTDPPEGSVEQLWKNKRFCCDHCRQPGDVHFRVSTARLADWILVCETCWPNFREQAGYRYGGTRKANRRKRKRR
;
A
#
# COMPACT_ATOMS: atom_id res chain seq x y z
N MET A 1 -14.00 59.18 11.99
CA MET A 1 -12.56 59.06 11.69
C MET A 1 -11.99 58.04 12.67
N ASN A 2 -11.78 56.76 12.38
CA ASN A 2 -11.63 56.07 11.11
C ASN A 2 -12.21 54.65 11.21
N GLU A 3 -12.99 54.29 10.19
CA GLU A 3 -13.26 52.92 9.79
C GLU A 3 -11.96 52.23 9.38
N ALA A 4 -11.79 50.98 9.80
CA ALA A 4 -10.94 50.03 9.10
C ALA A 4 -11.67 48.69 9.07
N THR A 5 -12.66 48.61 8.18
CA THR A 5 -13.27 47.37 7.73
C THR A 5 -12.16 46.52 7.09
N ASN A 6 -11.86 45.36 7.67
CA ASN A 6 -10.97 44.37 7.08
C ASN A 6 -11.81 43.31 6.34
N PRO A 7 -11.80 43.27 4.99
CA PRO A 7 -12.47 42.25 4.22
C PRO A 7 -11.44 41.19 3.83
N GLN A 8 -11.42 40.06 4.53
CA GLN A 8 -10.81 38.85 4.00
C GLN A 8 -11.84 37.72 4.04
N GLU A 9 -12.74 37.76 3.04
CA GLU A 9 -13.21 36.54 2.40
C GLU A 9 -11.97 35.71 1.99
N LYS A 10 -11.76 34.57 2.63
CA LYS A 10 -10.98 33.49 2.06
C LYS A 10 -11.73 32.19 2.22
N LEU A 11 -12.40 31.87 1.11
CA LEU A 11 -12.68 30.55 0.55
C LEU A 11 -12.84 29.40 1.56
N GLN A 12 -14.09 28.97 1.65
CA GLN A 12 -14.47 27.60 1.97
C GLN A 12 -13.74 26.63 1.03
N GLY A 13 -12.63 26.07 1.50
CA GLY A 13 -12.11 24.82 0.98
C GLY A 13 -12.93 23.70 1.59
N THR A 14 -13.66 22.96 0.78
CA THR A 14 -14.22 21.67 1.17
C THR A 14 -13.07 20.73 1.49
N ASP A 15 -12.68 20.64 2.76
CA ASP A 15 -11.85 19.53 3.22
C ASP A 15 -12.62 18.23 2.92
N PRO A 16 -12.09 17.30 2.09
CA PRO A 16 -12.69 15.98 1.98
C PRO A 16 -12.66 15.33 3.37
N PRO A 17 -13.67 14.54 3.76
CA PRO A 17 -13.81 14.04 5.12
C PRO A 17 -12.57 13.20 5.47
N GLU A 18 -11.73 13.78 6.32
CA GLU A 18 -10.43 13.27 6.79
C GLU A 18 -10.57 12.06 7.72
N GLY A 19 -11.70 11.34 7.67
CA GLY A 19 -11.98 10.16 8.48
C GLY A 19 -11.82 8.82 7.74
N SER A 20 -11.73 8.82 6.40
CA SER A 20 -11.92 7.58 5.61
C SER A 20 -10.62 6.94 5.10
N VAL A 21 -9.54 7.71 4.91
CA VAL A 21 -8.27 7.18 4.37
C VAL A 21 -7.45 6.43 5.43
N GLU A 22 -7.57 6.83 6.70
CA GLU A 22 -6.82 6.25 7.82
C GLU A 22 -7.43 4.95 8.39
N GLN A 23 -8.60 4.52 7.90
CA GLN A 23 -9.23 3.28 8.36
C GLN A 23 -8.97 2.10 7.39
N LEU A 24 -8.58 2.39 6.15
CA LEU A 24 -8.36 1.37 5.11
C LEU A 24 -7.04 0.58 5.28
N TRP A 25 -6.06 1.12 6.00
CA TRP A 25 -4.77 0.45 6.23
C TRP A 25 -4.73 -0.53 7.41
N LYS A 26 -5.68 -0.43 8.37
CA LYS A 26 -5.67 -1.24 9.60
C LYS A 26 -5.98 -2.73 9.35
N ASN A 27 -6.71 -3.02 8.27
CA ASN A 27 -7.09 -4.38 7.86
C ASN A 27 -6.67 -4.70 6.43
N LYS A 28 -5.60 -4.06 5.93
CA LYS A 28 -5.09 -4.30 4.57
C LYS A 28 -4.50 -5.71 4.49
N ARG A 29 -5.38 -6.69 4.24
CA ARG A 29 -5.00 -7.99 3.70
C ARG A 29 -4.25 -7.67 2.42
N PHE A 30 -2.94 -7.87 2.42
CA PHE A 30 -2.14 -7.66 1.23
C PHE A 30 -2.62 -8.66 0.17
N CYS A 31 -2.81 -8.15 -1.04
CA CYS A 31 -3.18 -8.95 -2.19
C CYS A 31 -1.99 -9.04 -3.14
N CYS A 32 -1.93 -10.11 -3.90
CA CYS A 32 -1.01 -10.25 -5.01
C CYS A 32 -1.31 -9.18 -6.07
N ASP A 33 -0.33 -8.40 -6.52
CA ASP A 33 -0.50 -7.41 -7.59
C ASP A 33 -0.87 -8.07 -8.93
N HIS A 34 -0.51 -9.35 -9.12
CA HIS A 34 -0.80 -10.08 -10.35
C HIS A 34 -2.22 -10.68 -10.39
N CYS A 35 -2.61 -11.46 -9.38
CA CYS A 35 -3.90 -12.15 -9.36
C CYS A 35 -4.94 -11.54 -8.40
N ARG A 36 -4.57 -10.47 -7.69
CA ARG A 36 -5.38 -9.78 -6.65
C ARG A 36 -5.89 -10.67 -5.53
N GLN A 37 -5.36 -11.90 -5.41
CA GLN A 37 -5.74 -12.82 -4.36
C GLN A 37 -5.09 -12.42 -3.02
N PRO A 38 -5.85 -12.40 -1.92
CA PRO A 38 -5.28 -12.29 -0.60
C PRO A 38 -4.54 -13.59 -0.26
N GLY A 39 -3.42 -13.48 0.44
CA GLY A 39 -2.55 -14.62 0.76
C GLY A 39 -1.79 -14.42 2.05
N ASP A 40 -1.45 -15.53 2.70
CA ASP A 40 -0.64 -15.51 3.92
C ASP A 40 0.83 -15.18 3.64
N VAL A 41 1.31 -15.50 2.44
CA VAL A 41 2.70 -15.31 2.02
C VAL A 41 2.73 -14.52 0.72
N HIS A 42 3.47 -13.42 0.73
CA HIS A 42 3.73 -12.62 -0.46
C HIS A 42 5.22 -12.36 -0.61
N PHE A 43 5.74 -12.56 -1.81
CA PHE A 43 7.11 -12.26 -2.20
C PHE A 43 7.14 -10.87 -2.80
N ARG A 44 8.01 -10.01 -2.27
CA ARG A 44 8.29 -8.72 -2.89
C ARG A 44 9.32 -8.93 -3.98
N VAL A 45 8.95 -8.66 -5.22
CA VAL A 45 9.81 -8.88 -6.38
C VAL A 45 9.78 -7.66 -7.29
N SER A 46 10.85 -7.47 -8.05
CA SER A 46 10.96 -6.51 -9.14
C SER A 46 11.62 -7.24 -10.31
N THR A 47 11.22 -6.94 -11.54
CA THR A 47 11.81 -7.51 -12.76
C THR A 47 12.16 -6.37 -13.69
N ALA A 48 12.96 -6.61 -14.73
CA ALA A 48 13.27 -5.55 -15.70
C ALA A 48 12.02 -4.98 -16.41
N ARG A 49 10.92 -5.75 -16.43
CA ARG A 49 9.63 -5.32 -17.00
C ARG A 49 8.81 -4.45 -16.05
N LEU A 50 9.17 -4.41 -14.77
CA LEU A 50 8.43 -3.70 -13.72
C LEU A 50 9.32 -2.59 -13.15
N ALA A 51 8.88 -1.34 -13.33
CA ALA A 51 9.55 -0.18 -12.73
C ALA A 51 9.49 -0.21 -11.19
N ASP A 52 8.40 -0.75 -10.64
CA ASP A 52 8.14 -0.79 -9.21
C ASP A 52 8.26 -2.19 -8.59
N TRP A 53 8.43 -2.21 -7.27
CA TRP A 53 8.37 -3.43 -6.48
C TRP A 53 6.92 -3.87 -6.28
N ILE A 54 6.60 -5.06 -6.74
CA ILE A 54 5.28 -5.67 -6.58
C ILE A 54 5.29 -6.78 -5.52
N LEU A 55 4.13 -7.09 -4.97
CA LEU A 55 3.89 -8.23 -4.12
C LEU A 55 3.21 -9.35 -4.92
N VAL A 56 3.81 -10.53 -4.92
CA VAL A 56 3.27 -11.69 -5.64
C VAL A 56 3.03 -12.83 -4.65
N CYS A 57 1.91 -13.54 -4.78
CA CYS A 57 1.68 -14.74 -3.99
C CYS A 57 2.63 -15.87 -4.42
N GLU A 58 2.70 -16.94 -3.62
CA GLU A 58 3.52 -18.11 -3.91
C GLU A 58 3.22 -18.77 -5.25
N THR A 59 1.97 -18.72 -5.71
CA THR A 59 1.55 -19.25 -7.00
C THR A 59 2.05 -18.41 -8.18
N CYS A 60 2.06 -17.08 -8.03
CA CYS A 60 2.51 -16.18 -9.08
C CYS A 60 4.03 -15.99 -9.09
N TRP A 61 4.69 -16.15 -7.95
CA TRP A 61 6.13 -15.99 -7.78
C TRP A 61 7.02 -16.72 -8.82
N PRO A 62 6.80 -18.02 -9.15
CA PRO A 62 7.64 -18.70 -10.15
C PRO A 62 7.66 -17.99 -11.51
N ASN A 63 6.53 -17.44 -11.95
CA ASN A 63 6.44 -16.70 -13.22
C ASN A 63 7.30 -15.42 -13.24
N PHE A 64 7.61 -14.83 -12.08
CA PHE A 64 8.49 -13.66 -12.00
C PHE A 64 9.95 -14.04 -11.80
N ARG A 65 10.21 -15.18 -11.16
CA ARG A 65 11.57 -15.69 -10.94
C ARG A 65 12.31 -15.98 -12.25
N GLU A 66 11.58 -16.42 -13.26
CA GLU A 66 12.13 -16.72 -14.60
C GLU A 66 12.30 -15.47 -15.48
N GLN A 67 11.81 -14.30 -15.06
CA GLN A 67 11.93 -13.07 -15.83
C GLN A 67 13.34 -12.47 -15.76
N ALA A 68 13.79 -11.90 -16.87
CA ALA A 68 15.04 -11.18 -16.94
C ALA A 68 15.06 -9.99 -15.95
N GLY A 69 16.20 -9.81 -15.27
CA GLY A 69 16.37 -8.77 -14.26
C GLY A 69 15.56 -8.99 -12.99
N TYR A 70 15.21 -10.25 -12.67
CA TYR A 70 14.55 -10.60 -11.42
C TYR A 70 15.37 -10.15 -10.19
N ARG A 71 14.71 -9.43 -9.29
CA ARG A 71 15.23 -8.95 -8.01
C ARG A 71 14.26 -9.37 -6.91
N TYR A 72 14.82 -9.99 -5.89
CA TYR A 72 14.07 -10.40 -4.71
C TYR A 72 14.24 -9.40 -3.57
N GLY A 73 13.12 -8.93 -3.01
CA GLY A 73 13.04 -7.89 -1.98
C GLY A 73 12.52 -8.39 -0.62
N GLY A 74 12.38 -9.70 -0.44
CA GLY A 74 11.94 -10.32 0.82
C GLY A 74 10.53 -10.93 0.76
N THR A 75 10.20 -11.75 1.75
CA THR A 75 8.88 -12.36 1.92
C THR A 75 8.14 -11.71 3.08
N ARG A 76 6.92 -11.25 2.83
CA ARG A 76 5.97 -10.86 3.87
C ARG A 76 5.08 -12.05 4.22
N LYS A 77 4.94 -12.30 5.52
CA LYS A 77 3.98 -13.27 6.06
C LYS A 77 2.89 -12.51 6.83
N ALA A 78 1.62 -12.67 6.45
CA ALA A 78 0.48 -12.02 7.08
C ALA A 78 0.31 -12.45 8.55
N ASN A 79 0.74 -13.67 8.89
CA ASN A 79 0.56 -14.27 10.22
C ASN A 79 1.61 -13.86 11.28
N ARG A 80 2.28 -12.70 11.13
CA ARG A 80 3.37 -12.29 12.05
C ARG A 80 2.91 -12.01 13.48
N ARG A 81 1.60 -11.88 13.75
CA ARG A 81 1.06 -11.46 15.05
C ARG A 81 0.60 -12.58 16.01
N LYS A 82 0.77 -13.87 15.71
CA LYS A 82 0.44 -14.96 16.67
C LYS A 82 1.61 -15.45 17.52
N ARG A 83 2.69 -14.68 17.70
CA ARG A 83 3.63 -14.98 18.80
C ARG A 83 2.97 -14.56 20.12
N LYS A 84 2.30 -15.51 20.79
CA LYS A 84 2.02 -15.40 22.22
C LYS A 84 3.36 -15.11 22.90
N ARG A 85 3.53 -13.90 23.44
CA ARG A 85 4.53 -13.65 24.47
C ARG A 85 4.07 -14.53 25.65
N ARG A 86 4.80 -15.61 25.88
CA ARG A 86 4.68 -16.43 27.09
C ARG A 86 5.42 -15.74 28.21
#